data_AF-A0A6P0TYM6-F1
#
_entry.id   AF-A0A6P0TYM6-F1
#
_cell.length_a   1.000
_cell.length_b   1.000
_cell.length_c   1.000
_cell.angle_alpha   90.00
_cell.angle_beta   90.00
_cell.angle_gamma   90.00
#
_symmetry.space_group_name_H-M   'P 1'
#
loop_
_entity.id
_entity.type
_entity.pdbx_description
1 polymer ?
#
loop_
_entity_poly.entity_id
_entity_poly.type
_entity_poly.pdbx_seq_one_letter_code
_entity_poly.pdbx_strand_id
1 'polypeptide(L)'
;MIIVTKIGSPEAEIDRLCNDLQTNWGLTPEKIVGRYKVVIGLVGDTADLDPLQLQELSPWIEQVMRVERPYKRASIEYRHGEASEVVVSTPDGPVTFGLHHPLVVVAGPCSVENEEMIIETAQRVKAAGARFLRGGAYKPRTSPYSFQGHGESALGLLAAAKEKTGLGIITEVMDAADLPKLIEVADVLQVGARNMQNFSLLKKVGAQNKPVLL
;
A
#
# COMPACT_ATOMS: atom_id res chain seq x y z
N MET A 1 19.63 12.78 -1.53
CA MET A 1 18.88 13.93 -2.11
C MET A 1 19.86 14.90 -2.77
N ILE A 2 19.40 15.87 -3.56
CA ILE A 2 20.24 16.92 -4.16
C ILE A 2 19.68 18.28 -3.75
N ILE A 3 20.54 19.17 -3.26
CA ILE A 3 20.24 20.58 -3.00
C ILE A 3 20.89 21.42 -4.10
N VAL A 4 20.13 22.31 -4.71
CA VAL A 4 20.61 23.31 -5.67
C VAL A 4 20.56 24.67 -5.02
N THR A 5 21.69 25.38 -4.99
CA THR A 5 21.75 26.74 -4.43
C THR A 5 21.37 27.79 -5.46
N LYS A 6 20.94 28.96 -4.98
CA LYS A 6 20.78 30.16 -5.81
C LYS A 6 22.12 30.60 -6.42
N ILE A 7 22.05 31.42 -7.47
CA ILE A 7 23.25 32.02 -8.09
C ILE A 7 23.88 33.00 -7.10
N GLY A 8 25.20 32.90 -6.93
CA GLY A 8 25.97 33.79 -6.04
C GLY A 8 25.83 33.48 -4.55
N SER A 9 25.38 32.28 -4.18
CA SER A 9 25.33 31.86 -2.77
C SER A 9 26.70 32.00 -2.09
N PRO A 10 26.78 32.67 -0.91
CA PRO A 10 28.04 32.87 -0.20
C PRO A 10 28.68 31.54 0.21
N GLU A 11 29.99 31.41 0.02
CA GLU A 11 30.74 30.19 0.39
C GLU A 11 30.58 29.86 1.88
N ALA A 12 30.64 30.86 2.76
CA ALA A 12 30.41 30.68 4.19
C ALA A 12 29.03 30.09 4.53
N GLU A 13 28.00 30.40 3.73
CA GLU A 13 26.66 29.84 3.92
C GLU A 13 26.59 28.40 3.41
N ILE A 14 27.26 28.09 2.30
CA ILE A 14 27.36 26.73 1.77
C ILE A 14 28.07 25.83 2.78
N ASP A 15 29.19 26.29 3.35
CA ASP A 15 29.93 25.53 4.36
C ASP A 15 29.11 25.40 5.66
N ARG A 16 28.36 26.43 6.07
CA ARG A 16 27.42 26.34 7.20
C ARG A 16 26.36 25.26 6.95
N LEU A 17 25.75 25.23 5.76
CA LEU A 17 24.75 24.24 5.39
C LEU A 17 25.34 22.83 5.40
N CYS A 18 26.52 22.62 4.82
CA CYS A 18 27.20 21.32 4.85
C CYS A 18 27.47 20.86 6.29
N ASN A 19 27.98 21.75 7.14
CA ASN A 19 28.25 21.42 8.54
C ASN A 19 26.97 21.08 9.32
N ASP A 20 25.88 21.81 9.09
CA ASP A 20 24.57 21.57 9.71
C ASP A 20 23.99 20.20 9.29
N LEU A 21 24.01 19.92 7.98
CA LEU A 21 23.55 18.64 7.43
C LEU A 21 24.39 17.46 7.94
N GLN A 22 25.70 17.66 8.14
CA GLN A 22 26.57 16.63 8.69
C GLN A 22 26.34 16.40 10.18
N THR A 23 26.27 17.48 10.96
CA THR A 23 26.28 17.40 12.43
C THR A 23 24.89 17.09 12.98
N ASN A 24 23.85 17.75 12.46
CA ASN A 24 22.51 17.70 13.03
C ASN A 24 21.61 16.68 12.33
N TRP A 25 21.92 16.32 11.08
CA TRP A 25 21.10 15.42 10.28
C TRP A 25 21.79 14.09 9.97
N GLY A 26 23.07 13.93 10.31
CA GLY A 26 23.83 12.70 10.10
C GLY A 26 24.03 12.36 8.61
N LEU A 27 23.95 13.36 7.73
CA LEU A 27 24.13 13.19 6.28
C LEU A 27 25.58 13.50 5.89
N THR A 28 26.04 12.96 4.77
CA THR A 28 27.33 13.34 4.19
C THR A 28 27.09 14.22 2.97
N PRO A 29 27.28 15.55 3.08
CA PRO A 29 27.13 16.46 1.96
C PRO A 29 28.36 16.44 1.06
N GLU A 30 28.14 16.22 -0.24
CA GLU A 30 29.15 16.25 -1.30
C GLU A 30 28.91 17.46 -2.19
N LYS A 31 29.87 18.40 -2.23
CA LYS A 31 29.72 19.66 -2.96
C LYS A 31 30.29 19.60 -4.37
N ILE A 32 29.48 20.03 -5.34
CA ILE A 32 29.85 20.23 -6.75
C ILE A 32 29.77 21.73 -7.03
N VAL A 33 30.94 22.37 -7.11
CA VAL A 33 31.05 23.82 -7.36
C VAL A 33 31.04 24.07 -8.86
N GLY A 34 29.90 24.51 -9.38
CA GLY A 34 29.75 24.91 -10.77
C GLY A 34 30.12 26.38 -11.00
N ARG A 35 30.17 26.79 -12.27
CA ARG A 35 30.48 28.18 -12.66
C ARG A 35 29.51 29.22 -12.10
N TYR A 36 28.24 28.85 -11.89
CA TYR A 36 27.17 29.78 -11.51
C TYR A 36 26.39 29.37 -10.25
N LYS A 37 26.36 28.07 -9.94
CA LYS A 37 25.61 27.50 -8.81
C LYS A 37 26.45 26.42 -8.16
N VAL A 38 26.17 26.16 -6.88
CA VAL A 38 26.68 25.00 -6.17
C VAL A 38 25.57 23.98 -6.03
N VAL A 39 25.91 22.72 -6.29
CA VAL A 39 25.02 21.58 -6.09
C VAL A 39 25.57 20.75 -4.94
N ILE A 40 24.74 20.42 -3.97
CA ILE A 40 25.13 19.61 -2.81
C ILE A 40 24.38 18.27 -2.90
N GLY A 41 25.11 17.19 -3.17
CA GLY A 41 24.60 15.83 -3.06
C GLY A 41 24.54 15.41 -1.59
N LEU A 42 23.41 14.90 -1.14
CA LEU A 42 23.24 14.36 0.21
C LEU A 42 23.35 12.83 0.15
N VAL A 43 24.44 12.31 0.68
CA VAL A 43 24.72 10.87 0.81
C VAL A 43 24.33 10.40 2.22
N GLY A 44 23.58 9.31 2.32
CA GLY A 44 23.02 8.80 3.57
C GLY A 44 21.55 8.41 3.42
N ASP A 45 20.90 8.04 4.52
CA ASP A 45 19.46 7.78 4.51
C ASP A 45 18.69 9.10 4.40
N THR A 46 18.03 9.29 3.26
CA THR A 46 17.23 10.49 2.96
C THR A 46 15.76 10.15 2.70
N ALA A 47 15.32 8.93 3.06
CA ALA A 47 13.97 8.45 2.77
C ALA A 47 12.91 9.30 3.48
N ASP A 48 13.09 9.56 4.76
CA ASP A 48 12.11 10.26 5.61
C ASP A 48 12.25 11.79 5.61
N LEU A 49 13.25 12.35 4.92
CA LEU A 49 13.50 13.79 4.91
C LEU A 49 12.53 14.55 4.01
N ASP A 50 11.85 15.56 4.54
CA ASP A 50 10.98 16.43 3.75
C ASP A 50 11.83 17.41 2.91
N PRO A 51 11.73 17.41 1.57
CA PRO A 51 12.40 18.40 0.72
C PRO A 51 12.07 19.85 1.08
N LEU A 52 10.84 20.13 1.55
CA LEU A 52 10.41 21.48 1.93
C LEU A 52 11.16 21.95 3.18
N GLN A 53 11.27 21.09 4.19
CA GLN A 53 12.01 21.40 5.42
C GLN A 53 13.48 21.69 5.12
N LEU A 54 14.11 20.91 4.23
CA LEU A 54 15.48 21.15 3.80
C LEU A 54 15.61 22.47 3.02
N GLN A 55 14.62 22.83 2.21
CA GLN A 55 14.61 24.09 1.47
C GLN A 55 14.50 25.32 2.38
N GLU A 56 13.86 25.18 3.54
CA GLU A 56 13.71 26.23 4.54
C GLU A 56 14.97 26.48 5.40
N LEU A 57 15.96 25.58 5.37
CA LEU A 57 17.22 25.72 6.14
C LEU A 57 18.05 26.94 5.78
N SER A 58 17.86 27.47 4.57
CA SER A 58 18.55 28.68 4.12
C SER A 58 17.79 29.35 2.98
N PRO A 59 17.71 30.70 2.98
CA PRO A 59 17.17 31.44 1.84
C PRO A 59 18.03 31.28 0.57
N TRP A 60 19.25 30.73 0.68
CA TRP A 60 20.16 30.49 -0.44
C TRP A 60 19.93 29.13 -1.13
N ILE A 61 19.05 28.30 -0.60
CA ILE A 61 18.59 27.08 -1.27
C ILE A 61 17.52 27.49 -2.29
N GLU A 62 17.74 27.10 -3.55
CA GLU A 62 16.79 27.35 -4.64
C GLU A 62 15.80 26.20 -4.76
N GLN A 63 16.30 24.97 -4.68
CA GLN A 63 15.50 23.77 -4.87
C GLN A 63 16.13 22.58 -4.15
N VAL A 64 15.28 21.70 -3.62
CA VAL A 64 15.68 20.39 -3.12
C VAL A 64 14.98 19.29 -3.91
N MET A 65 15.75 18.34 -4.43
CA MET A 65 15.27 17.25 -5.27
C MET A 65 15.58 15.89 -4.64
N ARG A 66 14.63 14.97 -4.69
CA ARG A 66 14.88 13.58 -4.30
C ARG A 66 15.60 12.83 -5.42
N VAL A 67 16.66 12.12 -5.05
CA VAL A 67 17.35 11.17 -5.95
C VAL A 67 16.63 9.82 -5.88
N GLU A 68 16.29 9.36 -4.67
CA GLU A 68 15.50 8.16 -4.45
C GLU A 68 14.01 8.47 -4.27
N ARG A 69 13.16 7.61 -4.82
CA ARG A 69 11.69 7.73 -4.69
C ARG A 69 11.25 7.34 -3.28
N PRO A 70 10.24 8.02 -2.69
CA PRO A 70 9.79 7.76 -1.31
C PRO A 70 9.13 6.38 -1.11
N TYR A 71 8.91 5.62 -2.19
CA TYR A 71 8.25 4.32 -2.19
C TYR A 71 9.19 3.18 -2.62
N LYS A 72 10.45 3.23 -2.17
CA LYS A 72 11.54 2.31 -2.57
C LYS A 72 11.09 0.84 -2.66
N ARG A 73 10.53 0.26 -1.59
CA ARG A 73 10.15 -1.17 -1.54
C ARG A 73 9.02 -1.57 -2.50
N ALA A 74 8.19 -0.62 -2.92
CA ALA A 74 7.11 -0.85 -3.87
C ALA A 74 7.52 -0.55 -5.33
N SER A 75 8.75 -0.06 -5.55
CA SER A 75 9.23 0.32 -6.87
C SER A 75 9.76 -0.90 -7.64
N ILE A 76 9.63 -0.85 -8.97
CA ILE A 76 10.19 -1.90 -9.84
C ILE A 76 11.71 -1.92 -9.81
N GLU A 77 12.35 -0.76 -9.58
CA GLU A 77 13.79 -0.61 -9.45
C GLU A 77 14.33 -1.35 -8.21
N TYR A 78 13.59 -1.34 -7.09
CA TYR A 78 13.94 -2.13 -5.91
C TYR A 78 13.86 -3.64 -6.17
N ARG A 79 13.06 -4.05 -7.16
CA ARG A 79 12.97 -5.42 -7.66
C ARG A 79 13.84 -5.66 -8.90
N HIS A 80 14.83 -4.81 -9.15
CA HIS A 80 15.78 -4.96 -10.27
C HIS A 80 15.11 -5.09 -11.65
N GLY A 81 13.95 -4.45 -11.84
CA GLY A 81 13.19 -4.54 -13.10
C GLY A 81 12.15 -5.66 -13.15
N GLU A 82 12.06 -6.49 -12.11
CA GLU A 82 11.16 -7.65 -12.09
C GLU A 82 9.80 -7.31 -11.43
N ALA A 83 8.72 -7.73 -12.07
CA ALA A 83 7.37 -7.61 -11.51
C ALA A 83 7.22 -8.46 -10.24
N SER A 84 6.37 -8.02 -9.31
CA SER A 84 5.97 -8.83 -8.16
C SER A 84 4.98 -9.92 -8.56
N GLU A 85 5.08 -11.06 -7.88
CA GLU A 85 4.08 -12.13 -7.92
C GLU A 85 3.51 -12.34 -6.51
N VAL A 86 2.20 -12.51 -6.42
CA VAL A 86 1.50 -12.80 -5.16
C VAL A 86 0.78 -14.13 -5.32
N VAL A 87 1.23 -15.14 -4.59
CA VAL A 87 0.61 -16.47 -4.59
C VAL A 87 -0.38 -16.54 -3.43
N VAL A 88 -1.62 -16.91 -3.73
CA VAL A 88 -2.70 -17.06 -2.76
C VAL A 88 -3.21 -18.50 -2.81
N SER A 89 -3.17 -19.19 -1.67
CA SER A 89 -3.74 -20.53 -1.55
C SER A 89 -5.25 -20.45 -1.47
N THR A 90 -5.94 -21.15 -2.36
CA THR A 90 -7.40 -21.35 -2.32
C THR A 90 -7.70 -22.84 -2.12
N PRO A 91 -8.93 -23.22 -1.74
CA PRO A 91 -9.28 -24.65 -1.68
C PRO A 91 -9.13 -25.39 -3.02
N ASP A 92 -9.33 -24.71 -4.15
CA ASP A 92 -9.07 -25.24 -5.50
C ASP A 92 -7.58 -25.16 -5.92
N GLY A 93 -6.67 -24.93 -4.98
CA GLY A 93 -5.23 -24.84 -5.21
C GLY A 93 -4.68 -23.41 -5.27
N PRO A 94 -3.36 -23.24 -5.45
CA PRO A 94 -2.73 -21.92 -5.48
C PRO A 94 -3.14 -21.13 -6.73
N VAL A 95 -3.26 -19.81 -6.56
CA VAL A 95 -3.51 -18.84 -7.64
C VAL A 95 -2.47 -17.74 -7.55
N THR A 96 -1.83 -17.40 -8.68
CA THR A 96 -0.80 -16.37 -8.73
C THR A 96 -1.32 -15.11 -9.41
N PHE A 97 -1.21 -13.98 -8.72
CA PHE A 97 -1.38 -12.65 -9.30
C PHE A 97 -0.01 -12.13 -9.75
N GLY A 98 0.17 -11.82 -11.04
CA GLY A 98 1.43 -11.31 -11.56
C GLY A 98 1.40 -11.09 -13.08
N LEU A 99 2.39 -10.34 -13.60
CA LEU A 99 2.45 -9.92 -15.01
C LEU A 99 2.48 -11.10 -16.01
N HIS A 100 3.11 -12.20 -15.63
CA HIS A 100 3.33 -13.36 -16.49
C HIS A 100 2.36 -14.53 -16.22
N HIS A 101 1.30 -14.29 -15.46
CA HIS A 101 0.30 -15.29 -15.09
C HIS A 101 -1.05 -15.03 -15.77
N PRO A 102 -1.93 -16.04 -15.88
CA PRO A 102 -3.28 -15.84 -16.40
C PRO A 102 -4.06 -14.76 -15.65
N LEU A 103 -4.99 -14.10 -16.34
CA LEU A 103 -5.88 -13.13 -15.72
C LEU A 103 -6.69 -13.78 -14.59
N VAL A 104 -6.58 -13.22 -13.39
CA VAL A 104 -7.35 -13.68 -12.23
C VAL A 104 -8.65 -12.88 -12.14
N VAL A 105 -9.78 -13.57 -12.26
CA VAL A 105 -11.11 -12.96 -12.12
C VAL A 105 -11.60 -13.10 -10.68
N VAL A 106 -11.97 -11.96 -10.09
CA VAL A 106 -12.60 -11.83 -8.78
C VAL A 106 -14.00 -11.25 -8.98
N ALA A 107 -15.03 -11.95 -8.52
CA ALA A 107 -16.41 -11.51 -8.69
C ALA A 107 -17.26 -11.87 -7.47
N GLY A 108 -18.40 -11.21 -7.30
CA GLY A 108 -19.31 -11.44 -6.18
C GLY A 108 -20.01 -10.15 -5.75
N PRO A 109 -20.96 -10.24 -4.81
CA PRO A 109 -21.84 -9.15 -4.51
C PRO A 109 -21.16 -8.04 -3.72
N CYS A 110 -21.77 -6.85 -3.74
CA CYS A 110 -21.30 -5.70 -2.97
C CYS A 110 -21.37 -5.95 -1.46
N SER A 111 -22.44 -6.60 -0.99
CA SER A 111 -22.66 -6.97 0.40
C SER A 111 -23.11 -8.43 0.46
N VAL A 112 -22.77 -9.11 1.56
CA VAL A 112 -23.28 -10.45 1.84
C VAL A 112 -24.58 -10.30 2.63
N GLU A 113 -25.67 -10.88 2.14
CA GLU A 113 -27.03 -10.64 2.67
C GLU A 113 -27.68 -11.90 3.23
N ASN A 114 -27.48 -13.06 2.61
CA ASN A 114 -27.96 -14.35 3.12
C ASN A 114 -27.18 -15.51 2.48
N GLU A 115 -27.36 -16.72 3.02
CA GLU A 115 -26.64 -17.93 2.61
C GLU A 115 -26.99 -18.38 1.17
N GLU A 116 -28.27 -18.43 0.84
CA GLU A 116 -28.75 -18.88 -0.47
C GLU A 116 -28.14 -18.02 -1.59
N MET A 117 -28.25 -16.70 -1.45
CA MET A 117 -27.73 -15.73 -2.41
C MET A 117 -26.21 -15.82 -2.59
N ILE A 118 -25.45 -15.92 -1.49
CA ILE A 118 -23.99 -15.93 -1.59
C ILE A 118 -23.48 -17.24 -2.20
N ILE A 119 -24.09 -18.37 -1.85
CA ILE A 119 -23.73 -19.68 -2.40
C ILE A 119 -24.10 -19.76 -3.89
N GLU A 120 -25.31 -19.34 -4.26
CA GLU A 120 -25.74 -19.29 -5.67
C GLU A 120 -24.81 -18.39 -6.49
N THR A 121 -24.47 -17.21 -5.96
CA THR A 121 -23.54 -16.30 -6.62
C THR A 121 -22.16 -16.93 -6.78
N ALA A 122 -21.63 -17.57 -5.73
CA ALA A 122 -20.34 -18.25 -5.76
C ALA A 122 -20.28 -19.35 -6.83
N GLN A 123 -21.33 -20.17 -6.93
CA GLN A 123 -21.43 -21.21 -7.96
C GLN A 123 -21.42 -20.62 -9.36
N ARG A 124 -22.20 -19.55 -9.59
CA ARG A 124 -22.30 -18.89 -10.90
C ARG A 124 -20.97 -18.24 -11.32
N VAL A 125 -20.30 -17.51 -10.42
CA VAL A 125 -19.02 -16.88 -10.75
C VAL A 125 -17.92 -17.92 -10.96
N LYS A 126 -17.92 -19.02 -10.20
CA LYS A 126 -17.01 -20.15 -10.43
C LYS A 126 -17.24 -20.77 -11.82
N ALA A 127 -18.50 -21.02 -12.19
CA ALA A 127 -18.84 -21.56 -13.51
C ALA A 127 -18.39 -20.62 -14.65
N ALA A 128 -18.36 -19.31 -14.40
CA ALA A 128 -17.83 -18.30 -15.33
C ALA A 128 -16.29 -18.16 -15.31
N GLY A 129 -15.57 -18.95 -14.51
CA GLY A 129 -14.10 -18.97 -14.45
C GLY A 129 -13.47 -18.07 -13.39
N ALA A 130 -14.25 -17.49 -12.47
CA ALA A 130 -13.69 -16.78 -11.33
C ALA A 130 -12.88 -17.74 -10.44
N ARG A 131 -11.79 -17.23 -9.85
CA ARG A 131 -10.98 -17.96 -8.87
C ARG A 131 -11.20 -17.48 -7.43
N PHE A 132 -11.82 -16.31 -7.29
CA PHE A 132 -12.15 -15.71 -6.02
C PHE A 132 -13.58 -15.18 -5.98
N LEU A 133 -14.22 -15.35 -4.84
CA LEU A 133 -15.45 -14.70 -4.46
C LEU A 133 -15.12 -13.45 -3.63
N ARG A 134 -15.63 -12.29 -4.06
CA ARG A 134 -15.64 -11.07 -3.23
C ARG A 134 -16.98 -10.88 -2.54
N GLY A 135 -16.98 -10.39 -1.30
CA GLY A 135 -18.22 -10.05 -0.59
C GLY A 135 -17.94 -9.16 0.62
N GLY A 136 -18.69 -8.06 0.76
CA GLY A 136 -18.55 -7.15 1.90
C GLY A 136 -19.37 -7.65 3.10
N ALA A 137 -18.69 -8.13 4.14
CA ALA A 137 -19.32 -8.45 5.42
C ALA A 137 -19.68 -7.19 6.23
N TYR A 138 -18.83 -6.17 6.10
CA TYR A 138 -19.00 -4.86 6.72
C TYR A 138 -19.05 -3.78 5.63
N LYS A 139 -19.83 -2.71 5.84
CA LYS A 139 -20.03 -1.65 4.84
C LYS A 139 -19.63 -0.27 5.39
N PRO A 140 -18.73 0.47 4.71
CA PRO A 140 -18.35 1.81 5.15
C PRO A 140 -19.40 2.81 4.67
N ARG A 141 -20.48 2.99 5.46
CA ARG A 141 -21.61 3.85 5.09
C ARG A 141 -21.44 5.25 5.65
N THR A 142 -21.72 6.25 4.82
CA THR A 142 -21.77 7.66 5.22
C THR A 142 -22.95 7.96 6.14
N SER A 143 -24.08 7.27 5.95
CA SER A 143 -25.26 7.41 6.80
C SER A 143 -25.35 6.24 7.80
N PRO A 144 -25.59 6.49 9.10
CA PRO A 144 -25.78 5.44 10.09
C PRO A 144 -27.06 4.61 9.86
N TYR A 145 -28.06 5.15 9.14
CA TYR A 145 -29.34 4.47 8.87
C TYR A 145 -29.30 3.51 7.67
N SER A 146 -28.17 3.50 6.97
CA SER A 146 -27.94 2.57 5.87
C SER A 146 -27.67 1.15 6.37
N PHE A 147 -27.93 0.14 5.54
CA PHE A 147 -27.48 -1.23 5.80
C PHE A 147 -25.95 -1.29 6.02
N GLN A 148 -25.53 -1.74 7.20
CA GLN A 148 -24.13 -1.76 7.64
C GLN A 148 -23.38 -3.05 7.25
N GLY A 149 -24.08 -4.01 6.62
CA GLY A 149 -23.61 -5.38 6.51
C GLY A 149 -24.06 -6.22 7.72
N HIS A 150 -23.91 -7.53 7.62
CA HIS A 150 -24.22 -8.47 8.71
C HIS A 150 -23.00 -8.77 9.62
N GLY A 151 -21.89 -8.05 9.43
CA GLY A 151 -20.69 -8.13 10.26
C GLY A 151 -20.14 -9.55 10.32
N GLU A 152 -19.79 -10.02 11.53
CA GLU A 152 -19.22 -11.36 11.75
C GLU A 152 -20.11 -12.48 11.18
N SER A 153 -21.45 -12.35 11.25
CA SER A 153 -22.33 -13.40 10.73
C SER A 153 -22.21 -13.57 9.20
N ALA A 154 -21.91 -12.49 8.46
CA ALA A 154 -21.62 -12.56 7.02
C ALA A 154 -20.29 -13.27 6.71
N LEU A 155 -19.33 -13.30 7.64
CA LEU A 155 -18.09 -14.05 7.46
C LEU A 155 -18.37 -15.56 7.45
N GLY A 156 -19.28 -16.04 8.31
CA GLY A 156 -19.73 -17.42 8.28
C GLY A 156 -20.37 -17.81 6.95
N LEU A 157 -21.15 -16.91 6.35
CA LEU A 157 -21.75 -17.12 5.03
C LEU A 157 -20.70 -17.21 3.90
N LEU A 158 -19.66 -16.37 3.95
CA LEU A 158 -18.53 -16.44 3.02
C LEU A 158 -17.74 -17.74 3.19
N ALA A 159 -17.55 -18.21 4.43
CA ALA A 159 -16.90 -19.49 4.71
C ALA A 159 -17.70 -20.67 4.13
N ALA A 160 -19.03 -20.66 4.28
CA ALA A 160 -19.89 -21.68 3.66
C ALA A 160 -19.78 -21.67 2.12
N ALA A 161 -19.81 -20.48 1.50
CA ALA A 161 -19.63 -20.34 0.05
C ALA A 161 -18.25 -20.85 -0.41
N LYS A 162 -17.19 -20.54 0.34
CA LYS A 162 -15.82 -21.04 0.12
C LYS A 162 -15.78 -22.56 0.15
N GLU A 163 -16.37 -23.20 1.16
CA GLU A 163 -16.40 -24.65 1.30
C GLU A 163 -17.14 -25.32 0.14
N LYS A 164 -18.30 -24.77 -0.25
CA LYS A 164 -19.13 -25.34 -1.34
C LYS A 164 -18.52 -25.20 -2.72
N THR A 165 -17.73 -24.15 -2.94
CA THR A 165 -17.26 -23.80 -4.29
C THR A 165 -15.76 -23.89 -4.47
N GLY A 166 -14.96 -23.91 -3.42
CA GLY A 166 -13.51 -23.91 -3.49
C GLY A 166 -12.87 -22.60 -3.98
N LEU A 167 -13.67 -21.54 -4.18
CA LEU A 167 -13.18 -20.19 -4.50
C LEU A 167 -12.42 -19.61 -3.30
N GLY A 168 -11.35 -18.86 -3.57
CA GLY A 168 -10.74 -18.03 -2.53
C GLY A 168 -11.66 -16.86 -2.12
N ILE A 169 -11.53 -16.36 -0.90
CA ILE A 169 -12.35 -15.25 -0.39
C ILE A 169 -11.55 -13.95 -0.31
N ILE A 170 -12.12 -12.88 -0.88
CA ILE A 170 -11.65 -11.51 -0.71
C ILE A 170 -12.74 -10.69 -0.01
N THR A 171 -12.42 -10.13 1.17
CA THR A 171 -13.35 -9.30 1.94
C THR A 171 -12.64 -8.11 2.57
N GLU A 172 -13.39 -7.04 2.79
CA GLU A 172 -12.86 -5.74 3.22
C GLU A 172 -12.65 -5.66 4.73
N VAL A 173 -11.49 -5.15 5.14
CA VAL A 173 -11.18 -4.78 6.52
C VAL A 173 -11.48 -3.30 6.70
N MET A 174 -12.40 -2.95 7.60
CA MET A 174 -12.73 -1.57 7.92
C MET A 174 -12.09 -1.09 9.21
N ASP A 175 -12.09 -1.95 10.24
CA ASP A 175 -11.45 -1.73 11.53
C ASP A 175 -10.46 -2.85 11.81
N ALA A 176 -9.38 -2.52 12.49
CA ALA A 176 -8.40 -3.50 12.93
C ALA A 176 -8.92 -4.42 14.05
N ALA A 177 -9.97 -4.02 14.77
CA ALA A 177 -10.62 -4.87 15.76
C ALA A 177 -11.25 -6.14 15.14
N ASP A 178 -11.68 -6.07 13.89
CA ASP A 178 -12.30 -7.19 13.17
C ASP A 178 -11.27 -8.15 12.54
N LEU A 179 -9.98 -7.79 12.54
CA LEU A 179 -8.92 -8.59 11.90
C LEU A 179 -8.89 -10.06 12.35
N PRO A 180 -8.97 -10.40 13.67
CA PRO A 180 -8.92 -11.79 14.10
C PRO A 180 -9.98 -12.67 13.44
N LYS A 181 -11.20 -12.14 13.22
CA LYS A 181 -12.30 -12.85 12.57
C LYS A 181 -12.15 -12.88 11.06
N LEU A 182 -11.68 -11.78 10.46
CA LEU A 182 -11.48 -11.67 9.02
C LEU A 182 -10.42 -12.64 8.51
N ILE A 183 -9.30 -12.81 9.22
CA ILE A 183 -8.19 -13.68 8.75
C ILE A 183 -8.52 -15.17 8.80
N GLU A 184 -9.51 -15.59 9.59
CA GLU A 184 -10.01 -16.98 9.63
C GLU A 184 -10.71 -17.35 8.32
N VAL A 185 -11.37 -16.39 7.66
CA VAL A 185 -12.18 -16.64 6.46
C VAL A 185 -11.49 -16.14 5.18
N ALA A 186 -10.92 -14.94 5.21
CA ALA A 186 -10.34 -14.27 4.06
C ALA A 186 -9.02 -14.92 3.62
N ASP A 187 -8.87 -15.13 2.32
CA ASP A 187 -7.59 -15.50 1.70
C ASP A 187 -6.81 -14.25 1.27
N VAL A 188 -7.52 -13.16 0.95
CA VAL A 188 -6.96 -11.83 0.69
C VAL A 188 -7.75 -10.80 1.49
N LEU A 189 -7.02 -9.94 2.23
CA LEU A 189 -7.62 -8.81 2.94
C LEU A 189 -7.72 -7.62 1.99
N GLN A 190 -8.91 -7.06 1.80
CA GLN A 190 -9.08 -5.84 1.03
C GLN A 190 -9.07 -4.61 1.94
N VAL A 191 -8.34 -3.56 1.56
CA VAL A 191 -8.44 -2.23 2.16
C VAL A 191 -9.18 -1.34 1.18
N GLY A 192 -10.36 -0.87 1.55
CA GLY A 192 -11.14 0.01 0.67
C GLY A 192 -10.52 1.41 0.53
N ALA A 193 -10.88 2.11 -0.55
CA ALA A 193 -10.34 3.43 -0.88
C ALA A 193 -10.43 4.47 0.26
N ARG A 194 -11.49 4.42 1.09
CA ARG A 194 -11.65 5.32 2.25
C ARG A 194 -10.59 5.11 3.33
N ASN A 195 -9.98 3.93 3.36
CA ASN A 195 -8.92 3.54 4.29
C ASN A 195 -7.54 3.49 3.62
N MET A 196 -7.39 3.92 2.36
CA MET A 196 -6.13 3.86 1.61
C MET A 196 -4.99 4.62 2.31
N GLN A 197 -5.30 5.64 3.12
CA GLN A 197 -4.33 6.41 3.90
C GLN A 197 -4.51 6.22 5.42
N ASN A 198 -5.27 5.21 5.85
CA ASN A 198 -5.39 4.86 7.25
C ASN A 198 -4.15 4.09 7.70
N PHE A 199 -3.04 4.82 7.96
CA PHE A 199 -1.74 4.22 8.28
C PHE A 199 -1.79 3.30 9.51
N SER A 200 -2.62 3.63 10.49
CA SER A 200 -2.82 2.80 11.68
C SER A 200 -3.44 1.43 11.32
N LEU A 201 -4.41 1.41 10.42
CA LEU A 201 -4.99 0.17 9.89
C LEU A 201 -3.98 -0.57 9.01
N LEU A 202 -3.32 0.11 8.07
CA LEU A 202 -2.37 -0.49 7.13
C LEU A 202 -1.22 -1.22 7.84
N LYS A 203 -0.69 -0.65 8.92
CA LYS A 203 0.35 -1.30 9.75
C LYS A 203 -0.14 -2.62 10.35
N LYS A 204 -1.39 -2.65 10.85
CA LYS A 204 -1.98 -3.85 11.45
C LYS A 204 -2.36 -4.90 10.40
N VAL A 205 -2.88 -4.49 9.26
CA VAL A 205 -3.19 -5.36 8.11
C VAL A 205 -1.89 -5.97 7.56
N GLY A 206 -0.87 -5.16 7.33
CA GLY A 206 0.43 -5.62 6.81
C GLY A 206 1.24 -6.48 7.79
N ALA A 207 0.89 -6.52 9.07
CA ALA A 207 1.46 -7.43 10.05
C ALA A 207 0.84 -8.85 10.00
N GLN A 208 -0.24 -9.03 9.24
CA GLN A 208 -0.87 -10.34 9.07
C GLN A 208 -0.16 -11.14 7.98
N ASN A 209 -0.11 -12.47 8.14
CA ASN A 209 0.41 -13.37 7.11
C ASN A 209 -0.64 -13.66 6.02
N LYS A 210 -1.22 -12.61 5.45
CA LYS A 210 -2.24 -12.66 4.40
C LYS A 210 -1.92 -11.63 3.31
N PRO A 211 -2.10 -11.99 2.02
CA PRO A 211 -2.08 -11.02 0.92
C PRO A 211 -3.06 -9.86 1.15
N VAL A 212 -2.71 -8.68 0.65
CA VAL A 212 -3.52 -7.46 0.78
C VAL A 212 -3.85 -6.90 -0.60
N LEU A 213 -5.14 -6.63 -0.83
CA LEU A 213 -5.64 -5.86 -1.96
C LEU A 213 -5.86 -4.41 -1.49
N LEU A 214 -4.93 -3.52 -1.85
CA LEU A 214 -4.95 -2.10 -1.55
C LEU A 214 -5.32 -1.28 -2.80
#